data_AF-A0A379IW99-F1
#
_entry.id   AF-A0A379IW99-F1
#
_cell.length_a   1.000
_cell.length_b   1.000
_cell.length_c   1.000
_cell.angle_alpha   90.00
_cell.angle_beta   90.00
_cell.angle_gamma   90.00
#
_symmetry.space_group_name_H-M   'P 1'
#
loop_
_entity.id
_entity.type
_entity.pdbx_description
1 polymer ?
#
loop_
_entity_poly.entity_id
_entity_poly.type
_entity_poly.pdbx_seq_one_letter_code
_entity_poly.pdbx_strand_id
1 'polypeptide(L)'
;MDYLTDWFHGTNSRFSQWKIDGRPANLKNGMPLHRGLFFTKSLLFAKQSVQAYAANGHVYKSSVLPGKAILNLSRPGESCTIAESESFREAVRNVRPGKGNAQVGYQHYWQEGWKTGEIMKFAPPPHEAEHYQRLHHLALAFPGTAQSIAALNQLQAITRDCIEDIVTAGKLSGYQAILGNEQQSGASYPILIVLDSSILTPPELV
;
A
#
# COMPACT_ATOMS: atom_id res chain seq x y z
N MET A 1 -17.63 4.15 2.10
CA MET A 1 -16.90 4.96 1.09
C MET A 1 -17.28 4.42 -0.28
N ASP A 2 -17.70 5.30 -1.19
CA ASP A 2 -18.11 4.90 -2.54
C ASP A 2 -16.88 4.65 -3.42
N TYR A 3 -16.72 3.41 -3.90
CA TYR A 3 -15.61 2.98 -4.75
C TYR A 3 -15.88 3.16 -6.24
N LEU A 4 -17.12 3.47 -6.64
CA LEU A 4 -17.55 3.66 -8.04
C LEU A 4 -17.24 5.07 -8.59
N THR A 5 -16.51 5.87 -7.82
CA THR A 5 -16.14 7.24 -8.16
C THR A 5 -14.66 7.33 -8.49
N ASP A 6 -14.23 8.42 -9.12
CA ASP A 6 -12.86 8.57 -9.64
C ASP A 6 -11.75 8.37 -8.59
N TRP A 7 -10.77 7.55 -8.96
CA TRP A 7 -9.56 7.24 -8.21
C TRP A 7 -8.33 7.69 -8.99
N PHE A 8 -7.36 8.28 -8.31
CA PHE A 8 -6.16 8.86 -8.91
C PHE A 8 -4.91 8.03 -8.66
N HIS A 9 -4.07 7.90 -9.68
CA HIS A 9 -2.77 7.23 -9.61
C HIS A 9 -1.68 8.13 -10.20
N GLY A 10 -0.69 8.47 -9.37
CA GLY A 10 0.51 9.20 -9.79
C GLY A 10 1.59 8.25 -10.32
N THR A 11 2.19 8.57 -11.46
CA THR A 11 3.18 7.71 -12.13
C THR A 11 4.09 8.50 -13.06
N ASN A 12 5.34 8.08 -13.19
CA ASN A 12 6.30 8.69 -14.12
C ASN A 12 6.16 8.17 -15.56
N SER A 13 5.23 7.25 -15.81
CA SER A 13 5.08 6.55 -17.08
C SER A 13 3.84 7.00 -17.85
N ARG A 14 3.91 6.97 -19.18
CA ARG A 14 2.71 7.05 -20.04
C ARG A 14 2.26 5.66 -20.44
N PHE A 15 0.95 5.43 -20.40
CA PHE A 15 0.35 4.17 -20.83
C PHE A 15 -1.12 4.38 -21.20
N SER A 16 -1.66 3.46 -22.00
CA SER A 16 -3.06 3.45 -22.41
C SER A 16 -3.88 2.34 -21.74
N GLN A 17 -3.25 1.50 -20.92
CA GLN A 17 -3.87 0.36 -20.26
C GLN A 17 -3.27 0.13 -18.87
N TRP A 18 -4.12 -0.24 -17.91
CA TRP A 18 -3.69 -0.71 -16.60
C TRP A 18 -3.09 -2.12 -16.71
N LYS A 19 -1.86 -2.28 -16.24
CA LYS A 19 -1.16 -3.57 -16.18
C LYS A 19 -0.50 -3.75 -14.83
N ILE A 20 -0.80 -4.87 -14.17
CA ILE A 20 -0.16 -5.33 -12.93
C ILE A 20 1.08 -6.18 -13.25
N ASP A 21 1.05 -6.90 -14.36
CA ASP A 21 2.10 -7.78 -14.86
C ASP A 21 2.92 -7.16 -16.00
N GLY A 22 4.06 -7.79 -16.31
CA GLY A 22 4.84 -7.49 -17.53
C GLY A 22 5.74 -6.25 -17.48
N ARG A 23 6.04 -5.68 -16.31
CA ARG A 23 7.03 -4.60 -16.18
C ARG A 23 8.35 -5.16 -15.61
N PRO A 24 9.52 -4.73 -16.13
CA PRO A 24 10.81 -5.24 -15.67
C PRO A 24 10.95 -5.07 -14.15
N ALA A 25 11.47 -6.10 -13.49
CA ALA A 25 11.50 -6.27 -12.03
C ALA A 25 12.38 -5.27 -11.27
N ASN A 26 12.90 -4.23 -11.91
CA ASN A 26 13.86 -3.32 -11.30
C ASN A 26 13.37 -1.88 -11.42
N LEU A 27 12.62 -1.43 -10.41
CA LEU A 27 12.54 0.00 -10.09
C LEU A 27 13.49 0.31 -8.93
N LYS A 28 13.86 1.60 -8.80
CA LYS A 28 14.57 2.23 -7.68
C LYS A 28 15.40 1.26 -6.81
N ASN A 29 16.70 1.16 -7.09
CA ASN A 29 17.65 0.31 -6.36
C ASN A 29 17.40 -1.22 -6.50
N GLY A 30 16.79 -1.66 -7.61
CA GLY A 30 16.59 -3.10 -7.89
C GLY A 30 15.41 -3.73 -7.14
N MET A 31 14.48 -2.92 -6.63
CA MET A 31 13.27 -3.43 -6.00
C MET A 31 12.24 -3.86 -7.07
N PRO A 32 11.59 -5.03 -6.90
CA PRO A 32 10.49 -5.47 -7.76
C PRO A 32 9.36 -4.47 -7.76
N LEU A 33 8.59 -4.41 -8.84
CA LEU A 33 7.34 -3.65 -8.89
C LEU A 33 6.27 -4.26 -7.99
N HIS A 34 5.31 -3.45 -7.56
CA HIS A 34 4.23 -3.98 -6.73
C HIS A 34 3.32 -4.87 -7.57
N ARG A 35 2.80 -5.94 -6.97
CA ARG A 35 1.84 -6.84 -7.64
C ARG A 35 0.39 -6.36 -7.53
N GLY A 36 0.20 -5.07 -7.24
CA GLY A 36 -1.07 -4.35 -7.24
C GLY A 36 -0.88 -2.92 -7.74
N LEU A 37 -1.99 -2.28 -8.12
CA LEU A 37 -2.04 -0.85 -8.46
C LEU A 37 -2.65 -0.08 -7.30
N PHE A 38 -2.02 1.05 -6.92
CA PHE A 38 -2.43 1.83 -5.76
C PHE A 38 -3.02 3.15 -6.23
N PHE A 39 -4.20 3.46 -5.73
CA PHE A 39 -4.91 4.69 -6.05
C PHE A 39 -5.35 5.41 -4.78
N THR A 40 -5.58 6.71 -4.91
CA THR A 40 -6.13 7.54 -3.84
C THR A 40 -7.32 8.36 -4.34
N LYS A 41 -8.14 8.87 -3.42
CA LYS A 41 -9.19 9.87 -3.74
C LYS A 41 -8.66 11.30 -3.81
N SER A 42 -7.44 11.54 -3.34
CA SER A 42 -6.85 12.89 -3.31
C SER A 42 -6.01 13.15 -4.56
N LEU A 43 -6.50 13.98 -5.48
CA LEU A 43 -5.72 14.43 -6.65
C LEU A 43 -4.42 15.12 -6.21
N LEU A 44 -4.47 15.92 -5.13
CA LEU A 44 -3.28 16.57 -4.58
C LEU A 44 -2.24 15.53 -4.13
N PHE A 45 -2.68 14.50 -3.41
CA PHE A 45 -1.77 13.45 -2.95
C PHE A 45 -1.18 12.66 -4.12
N ALA A 46 -1.98 12.33 -5.14
CA ALA A 46 -1.50 11.68 -6.35
C ALA A 46 -0.47 12.53 -7.13
N LYS A 47 -0.63 13.86 -7.17
CA LYS A 47 0.36 14.77 -7.76
C LYS A 47 1.64 14.81 -6.95
N GLN A 48 1.53 14.95 -5.63
CA GLN A 48 2.69 15.02 -4.73
C GLN A 48 3.50 13.72 -4.73
N SER A 49 2.84 12.57 -4.77
CA SER A 49 3.51 11.26 -4.75
C SER A 49 4.38 11.02 -5.98
N VAL A 50 3.98 11.52 -7.16
CA VAL A 50 4.80 11.43 -8.37
C VAL A 50 5.86 12.54 -8.45
N GLN A 51 5.53 13.76 -8.03
CA GLN A 51 6.47 14.90 -8.05
C GLN A 51 7.69 14.69 -7.15
N ALA A 52 7.55 13.87 -6.09
CA ALA A 52 8.67 13.46 -5.25
C ALA A 52 9.79 12.72 -6.01
N TYR A 53 9.51 12.19 -7.21
CA TYR A 53 10.44 11.35 -7.97
C TYR A 53 10.60 11.73 -9.44
N ALA A 54 9.67 12.49 -10.02
CA ALA A 54 9.71 12.88 -11.42
C ALA A 54 9.11 14.27 -11.66
N ALA A 55 9.92 15.17 -12.23
CA ALA A 55 9.49 16.53 -12.58
C ALA A 55 8.32 16.54 -13.60
N ASN A 56 8.27 15.54 -14.48
CA ASN A 56 7.23 15.38 -15.52
C ASN A 56 6.26 14.24 -15.19
N GLY A 57 5.93 14.07 -13.91
CA GLY A 57 4.97 13.06 -13.47
C GLY A 57 3.59 13.20 -14.12
N HIS A 58 2.92 12.08 -14.32
CA HIS A 58 1.55 12.00 -14.83
C HIS A 58 0.61 11.56 -13.71
N VAL A 59 -0.62 12.06 -13.75
CA VAL A 59 -1.71 11.55 -12.92
C VAL A 59 -2.80 11.03 -13.86
N TYR A 60 -3.23 9.80 -13.60
CA TYR A 60 -4.37 9.21 -14.28
C TYR A 60 -5.51 9.06 -13.30
N LYS A 61 -6.74 9.24 -13.79
CA LYS A 61 -7.95 8.84 -13.09
C LYS A 61 -8.54 7.57 -13.71
N SER A 62 -9.23 6.81 -12.87
CA SER A 62 -9.97 5.61 -13.24
C SER A 62 -11.08 5.36 -12.22
N SER A 63 -12.15 4.69 -12.62
CA SER A 63 -13.18 4.21 -11.72
C SER A 63 -13.20 2.69 -11.68
N VAL A 64 -13.72 2.13 -10.59
CA VAL A 64 -13.97 0.68 -10.47
C VAL A 64 -15.31 0.35 -11.11
N LEU A 65 -15.34 -0.68 -11.94
CA LEU A 65 -16.56 -1.20 -12.54
C LEU A 65 -17.51 -1.74 -11.45
N PRO A 66 -18.84 -1.72 -11.64
CA PRO A 66 -19.78 -2.29 -10.68
C PRO A 66 -19.63 -3.80 -10.45
N GLY A 67 -20.08 -4.28 -9.29
CA GLY A 67 -20.20 -5.71 -8.98
C GLY A 67 -18.88 -6.45 -8.74
N LYS A 68 -17.83 -5.74 -8.30
CA LYS A 68 -16.49 -6.30 -8.07
C LYS A 68 -16.31 -6.69 -6.61
N ALA A 69 -15.51 -7.73 -6.37
CA ALA A 69 -15.21 -8.19 -5.03
C ALA A 69 -14.18 -7.26 -4.37
N ILE A 70 -14.66 -6.32 -3.54
CA ILE A 70 -13.82 -5.34 -2.84
C ILE A 70 -13.98 -5.51 -1.35
N LEU A 71 -12.87 -5.77 -0.65
CA LEU A 71 -12.85 -5.76 0.81
C LEU A 71 -12.60 -4.34 1.32
N ASN A 72 -13.53 -3.78 2.10
CA ASN A 72 -13.40 -2.44 2.66
C ASN A 72 -13.02 -2.45 4.15
N LEU A 73 -11.73 -2.24 4.42
CA LEU A 73 -11.14 -2.21 5.75
C LEU A 73 -11.03 -0.80 6.32
N SER A 74 -11.55 0.23 5.65
CA SER A 74 -11.38 1.62 6.12
C SER A 74 -11.91 1.86 7.54
N ARG A 75 -12.92 1.10 7.99
CA ARG A 75 -13.45 1.09 9.35
C ARG A 75 -14.04 -0.29 9.70
N PRO A 76 -13.24 -1.28 10.13
CA PRO A 76 -13.76 -2.60 10.47
C PRO A 76 -14.83 -2.51 11.56
N GLY A 77 -15.95 -3.21 11.40
CA GLY A 77 -17.15 -3.09 12.23
C GLY A 77 -18.20 -2.11 11.67
N GLU A 78 -17.80 -1.19 10.78
CA GLU A 78 -18.71 -0.29 10.04
C GLU A 78 -18.70 -0.61 8.54
N SER A 79 -17.52 -0.71 7.92
CA SER A 79 -17.34 -0.87 6.46
C SER A 79 -17.24 -2.32 6.00
N CYS A 80 -16.86 -3.21 6.91
CA CYS A 80 -16.88 -4.66 6.77
C CYS A 80 -17.18 -5.26 8.15
N THR A 81 -17.51 -6.55 8.21
CA THR A 81 -17.67 -7.21 9.51
C THR A 81 -16.31 -7.39 10.19
N ILE A 82 -16.30 -7.46 11.53
CA ILE A 82 -15.08 -7.78 12.29
C ILE A 82 -14.56 -9.17 11.89
N ALA A 83 -15.45 -10.14 11.70
CA ALA A 83 -15.08 -11.50 11.30
C ALA A 83 -14.38 -11.53 9.92
N GLU A 84 -14.87 -10.75 8.94
CA GLU A 84 -14.25 -10.65 7.62
C GLU A 84 -12.87 -9.98 7.70
N SER A 85 -12.74 -8.90 8.48
CA SER A 85 -11.46 -8.26 8.75
C SER A 85 -10.46 -9.22 9.41
N GLU A 86 -10.88 -9.99 10.41
CA GLU A 86 -10.02 -10.98 11.07
C GLU A 86 -9.64 -12.13 10.15
N SER A 87 -10.57 -12.64 9.36
CA SER A 87 -10.29 -13.68 8.36
C SER A 87 -9.21 -13.21 7.38
N PHE A 88 -9.31 -11.95 6.93
CA PHE A 88 -8.30 -11.38 6.06
C PHE A 88 -6.96 -11.12 6.77
N ARG A 89 -6.96 -10.63 8.01
CA ARG A 89 -5.73 -10.48 8.83
C ARG A 89 -4.98 -11.81 8.96
N GLU A 90 -5.72 -12.88 9.23
CA GLU A 90 -5.18 -14.24 9.31
C GLU A 90 -4.62 -14.73 7.97
N ALA A 91 -5.29 -14.43 6.86
CA ALA A 91 -4.77 -14.71 5.53
C ALA A 91 -3.43 -14.00 5.29
N VAL A 92 -3.30 -12.71 5.64
CA VAL A 92 -2.03 -11.96 5.56
C VAL A 92 -0.96 -12.59 6.44
N ARG A 93 -1.29 -12.93 7.69
CA ARG A 93 -0.38 -13.57 8.63
C ARG A 93 0.19 -14.90 8.09
N ASN A 94 -0.64 -15.64 7.35
CA ASN A 94 -0.28 -16.93 6.79
C ASN A 94 0.53 -16.84 5.49
N VAL A 95 0.66 -15.66 4.86
CA VAL A 95 1.56 -15.49 3.69
C VAL A 95 3.01 -15.67 4.11
N ARG A 96 3.41 -15.14 5.27
CA ARG A 96 4.76 -15.32 5.85
C ARG A 96 4.67 -15.60 7.36
N PRO A 97 4.31 -16.83 7.75
CA PRO A 97 4.21 -17.20 9.16
C PRO A 97 5.50 -16.88 9.92
N GLY A 98 5.37 -16.20 11.06
CA GLY A 98 6.53 -15.83 11.90
C GLY A 98 7.34 -14.63 11.41
N LYS A 99 6.95 -13.93 10.34
CA LYS A 99 7.55 -12.64 9.95
C LYS A 99 6.67 -11.47 10.42
N GLY A 100 7.30 -10.55 11.15
CA GLY A 100 6.65 -9.63 12.05
C GLY A 100 6.36 -8.26 11.46
N ASN A 101 5.10 -8.02 11.08
CA ASN A 101 4.51 -6.71 11.29
C ASN A 101 3.57 -6.82 12.50
N ALA A 102 3.85 -6.06 13.56
CA ALA A 102 3.04 -6.04 14.77
C ALA A 102 1.56 -5.75 14.47
N GLN A 103 1.27 -4.95 13.44
CA GLN A 103 -0.10 -4.63 13.04
C GLN A 103 -0.88 -5.85 12.54
N VAL A 104 -0.21 -6.84 11.93
CA VAL A 104 -0.87 -8.09 11.50
C VAL A 104 -1.00 -9.09 12.66
N GLY A 105 -0.09 -9.01 13.63
CA GLY A 105 -0.04 -9.91 14.78
C GLY A 105 -1.19 -9.71 15.78
N TYR A 106 -1.74 -8.51 15.87
CA TYR A 106 -2.77 -8.17 16.85
C TYR A 106 -3.98 -7.51 16.20
N GLN A 107 -5.18 -8.04 16.48
CA GLN A 107 -6.46 -7.56 15.95
C GLN A 107 -6.67 -6.04 16.10
N HIS A 108 -6.39 -5.48 17.29
CA HIS A 108 -6.63 -4.06 17.54
C HIS A 108 -5.68 -3.16 16.72
N TYR A 109 -4.41 -3.55 16.56
CA TYR A 109 -3.46 -2.81 15.72
C TYR A 109 -3.79 -2.94 14.23
N TRP A 110 -4.32 -4.08 13.80
CA TRP A 110 -4.80 -4.27 12.43
C TRP A 110 -5.94 -3.31 12.11
N GLN A 111 -6.97 -3.29 12.97
CA GLN A 111 -8.15 -2.47 12.75
C GLN A 111 -7.83 -0.97 12.80
N GLU A 112 -7.06 -0.54 13.80
CA GLU A 112 -6.64 0.86 13.90
C GLU A 112 -5.69 1.22 12.75
N GLY A 113 -4.79 0.32 12.35
CA GLY A 113 -3.87 0.53 11.24
C GLY A 113 -4.57 0.78 9.91
N TRP A 114 -5.63 0.03 9.60
CA TRP A 114 -6.42 0.28 8.38
C TRP A 114 -7.24 1.58 8.46
N LYS A 115 -7.71 1.93 9.65
CA LYS A 115 -8.47 3.16 9.90
C LYS A 115 -7.61 4.41 9.80
N THR A 116 -6.39 4.39 10.33
CA THR A 116 -5.46 5.54 10.29
C THR A 116 -4.64 5.57 9.00
N GLY A 117 -4.41 4.41 8.40
CA GLY A 117 -3.53 4.22 7.25
C GLY A 117 -2.08 3.90 7.62
N GLU A 118 -1.79 3.70 8.91
CA GLU A 118 -0.50 3.19 9.38
C GLU A 118 -0.24 1.76 8.90
N ILE A 119 -1.26 1.01 8.45
CA ILE A 119 -1.07 -0.35 7.90
C ILE A 119 -0.15 -0.39 6.67
N MET A 120 -0.01 0.74 5.97
CA MET A 120 0.89 0.91 4.83
C MET A 120 2.33 1.25 5.27
N LYS A 121 2.61 1.21 6.57
CA LYS A 121 3.94 1.37 7.18
C LYS A 121 4.33 0.07 7.89
N PHE A 122 5.63 -0.13 8.08
CA PHE A 122 6.12 -1.26 8.86
C PHE A 122 6.10 -0.93 10.35
N ALA A 123 5.41 -1.76 11.15
CA ALA A 123 5.53 -1.73 12.61
C ALA A 123 6.35 -2.94 13.11
N PRO A 124 7.53 -2.72 13.70
CA PRO A 124 8.38 -3.81 14.15
C PRO A 124 7.73 -4.59 15.29
N PRO A 125 7.94 -5.92 15.38
CA PRO A 125 7.56 -6.68 16.55
C PRO A 125 8.40 -6.23 17.77
N PRO A 126 7.90 -6.41 19.01
CA PRO A 126 8.57 -5.88 20.21
C PRO A 126 10.04 -6.30 20.36
N HIS A 127 10.39 -7.53 19.96
CA HIS A 127 11.76 -8.06 20.05
C HIS A 127 12.73 -7.48 19.01
N GLU A 128 12.23 -6.83 17.94
CA GLU A 128 13.06 -6.14 16.93
C GLU A 128 12.96 -4.61 17.03
N ALA A 129 12.17 -4.08 17.97
CA ALA A 129 11.85 -2.66 18.06
C ALA A 129 13.10 -1.78 18.15
N GLU A 130 14.08 -2.15 18.98
CA GLU A 130 15.32 -1.39 19.15
C GLU A 130 16.16 -1.35 17.85
N HIS A 131 16.19 -2.46 17.11
CA HIS A 131 16.91 -2.53 15.84
C HIS A 131 16.31 -1.57 14.82
N TYR A 132 14.99 -1.59 14.63
CA TYR A 132 14.32 -0.70 13.68
C TYR A 132 14.30 0.76 14.13
N GLN A 133 14.29 1.03 15.45
CA GLN A 133 14.50 2.37 15.99
C GLN A 133 15.87 2.93 15.60
N ARG A 134 16.94 2.12 15.71
CA ARG A 134 18.27 2.52 15.25
C ARG A 134 18.31 2.80 13.75
N LEU A 135 17.67 1.96 12.93
CA LEU A 135 17.59 2.20 11.49
C LEU A 135 16.85 3.51 11.16
N HIS A 136 15.72 3.77 11.82
CA HIS A 136 15.00 5.04 11.67
C HIS A 136 15.84 6.24 12.08
N HIS A 137 16.54 6.15 13.21
CA HIS A 137 17.44 7.20 13.66
C HIS A 137 18.55 7.46 12.64
N LEU A 138 19.23 6.41 12.15
CA LEU A 138 20.27 6.52 11.12
C LEU A 138 19.75 7.16 9.83
N ALA A 139 18.54 6.79 9.39
CA ALA A 139 17.94 7.32 8.18
C ALA A 139 17.59 8.81 8.29
N LEU A 140 17.20 9.28 9.49
CA LEU A 140 16.74 10.66 9.71
C LEU A 140 17.85 11.61 10.16
N ALA A 141 18.75 11.17 11.05
CA ALA A 141 19.75 12.04 11.69
C ALA A 141 21.00 12.28 10.84
N PHE A 142 21.31 11.38 9.91
CA PHE A 142 22.56 11.42 9.11
C PHE A 142 22.30 11.34 7.59
N PRO A 143 21.40 12.18 7.02
CA PRO A 143 20.96 12.04 5.64
C PRO A 143 22.14 12.14 4.65
N GLY A 144 22.15 11.24 3.66
CA GLY A 144 23.14 11.24 2.57
C GLY A 144 24.40 10.41 2.84
N THR A 145 24.60 9.91 4.07
CA THR A 145 25.67 8.94 4.36
C THR A 145 25.34 7.56 3.79
N ALA A 146 26.36 6.75 3.48
CA ALA A 146 26.16 5.38 3.01
C ALA A 146 25.32 4.54 3.99
N GLN A 147 25.53 4.71 5.30
CA GLN A 147 24.73 4.02 6.32
C GLN A 147 23.28 4.48 6.35
N SER A 148 23.00 5.79 6.22
CA SER A 148 21.62 6.29 6.16
C SER A 148 20.87 5.78 4.93
N ILE A 149 21.56 5.72 3.78
CA ILE A 149 20.99 5.20 2.53
C ILE A 149 20.70 3.70 2.68
N ALA A 150 21.61 2.93 3.28
CA ALA A 150 21.40 1.51 3.55
C ALA A 150 20.22 1.29 4.51
N ALA A 151 20.13 2.07 5.59
CA ALA A 151 19.03 2.00 6.54
C ALA A 151 17.68 2.35 5.89
N LEU A 152 17.64 3.41 5.09
CA LEU A 152 16.45 3.81 4.34
C LEU A 152 16.00 2.73 3.36
N ASN A 153 16.94 2.13 2.62
CA ASN A 153 16.64 1.02 1.71
C ASN A 153 16.09 -0.19 2.45
N GLN A 154 16.65 -0.54 3.62
CA GLN A 154 16.15 -1.65 4.45
C GLN A 154 14.72 -1.39 4.95
N LEU A 155 14.45 -0.18 5.45
CA LEU A 155 13.11 0.23 5.90
C LEU A 155 12.08 0.23 4.77
N GLN A 156 12.48 0.69 3.57
CA GLN A 156 11.64 0.65 2.37
C GLN A 156 11.37 -0.79 1.92
N ALA A 157 12.39 -1.64 1.93
CA ALA A 157 12.27 -3.05 1.55
C ALA A 157 11.31 -3.80 2.48
N ILE A 158 11.45 -3.67 3.80
CA ILE A 158 10.56 -4.38 4.73
C ILE A 158 9.12 -3.86 4.67
N THR A 159 8.92 -2.55 4.52
CA THR A 159 7.57 -1.96 4.36
C THR A 159 6.91 -2.48 3.09
N ARG A 160 7.66 -2.50 1.98
CA ARG A 160 7.21 -3.04 0.71
C ARG A 160 6.81 -4.50 0.82
N ASP A 161 7.64 -5.32 1.46
CA ASP A 161 7.40 -6.72 1.73
C ASP A 161 6.07 -6.95 2.47
N CYS A 162 5.77 -6.13 3.50
CA CYS A 162 4.49 -6.21 4.21
C CYS A 162 3.28 -5.83 3.34
N ILE A 163 3.42 -4.81 2.49
CA ILE A 163 2.38 -4.45 1.52
C ILE A 163 2.15 -5.59 0.52
N GLU A 164 3.22 -6.27 0.09
CA GLU A 164 3.14 -7.42 -0.80
C GLU A 164 2.47 -8.65 -0.17
N ASP A 165 2.58 -8.82 1.16
CA ASP A 165 1.81 -9.83 1.89
C ASP A 165 0.30 -9.54 1.81
N ILE A 166 -0.10 -8.27 2.00
CA ILE A 166 -1.50 -7.83 1.87
C ILE A 166 -2.01 -8.09 0.45
N VAL A 167 -1.23 -7.73 -0.57
CA VAL A 167 -1.57 -7.98 -1.99
C VAL A 167 -1.71 -9.48 -2.27
N THR A 168 -0.81 -10.30 -1.74
CA THR A 168 -0.84 -11.76 -1.93
C THR A 168 -2.06 -12.37 -1.27
N ALA A 169 -2.30 -12.05 0.01
CA ALA A 169 -3.46 -12.51 0.74
C ALA A 169 -4.75 -12.08 0.05
N GLY A 170 -4.84 -10.83 -0.43
CA GLY A 170 -6.02 -10.32 -1.11
C GLY A 170 -6.42 -11.17 -2.32
N LYS A 171 -5.42 -11.52 -3.15
CA LYS A 171 -5.61 -12.40 -4.30
C LYS A 171 -6.02 -13.81 -3.88
N LEU A 172 -5.35 -14.38 -2.87
CA LEU A 172 -5.66 -15.73 -2.36
C LEU A 172 -7.06 -15.81 -1.71
N SER A 173 -7.53 -14.72 -1.12
CA SER A 173 -8.88 -14.59 -0.55
C SER A 173 -9.95 -14.28 -1.61
N GLY A 174 -9.59 -14.17 -2.89
CA GLY A 174 -10.54 -13.94 -3.99
C GLY A 174 -11.02 -12.49 -4.15
N TYR A 175 -10.40 -11.53 -3.46
CA TYR A 175 -10.71 -10.12 -3.64
C TYR A 175 -10.03 -9.57 -4.90
N GLN A 176 -10.71 -8.66 -5.58
CA GLN A 176 -10.18 -7.95 -6.76
C GLN A 176 -9.58 -6.59 -6.38
N ALA A 177 -10.01 -6.02 -5.25
CA ALA A 177 -9.35 -4.87 -4.63
C ALA A 177 -9.53 -4.85 -3.11
N ILE A 178 -8.64 -4.13 -2.43
CA ILE A 178 -8.74 -3.82 -1.00
C ILE A 178 -8.84 -2.31 -0.85
N LEU A 179 -9.79 -1.85 -0.04
CA LEU A 179 -10.01 -0.44 0.29
C LEU A 179 -9.62 -0.19 1.74
N GLY A 180 -8.95 0.93 1.98
CA GLY A 180 -8.56 1.34 3.32
C GLY A 180 -8.12 2.79 3.35
N ASN A 181 -7.17 3.09 4.24
CA ASN A 181 -6.49 4.36 4.27
C ASN A 181 -4.97 4.17 4.17
N GLU A 182 -4.27 5.22 3.76
CA GLU A 182 -2.82 5.37 3.80
C GLU A 182 -2.50 6.69 4.50
N GLN A 183 -1.48 6.66 5.36
CA GLN A 183 -0.99 7.86 6.01
C GLN A 183 0.25 8.42 5.30
N GLN A 184 0.21 9.73 5.02
CA GLN A 184 1.35 10.50 4.56
C GLN A 184 1.39 11.86 5.26
N SER A 185 2.56 12.21 5.81
CA SER A 185 2.80 13.52 6.44
C SER A 185 1.76 13.92 7.51
N GLY A 186 1.29 12.94 8.31
CA GLY A 186 0.31 13.15 9.37
C GLY A 186 -1.14 13.26 8.90
N ALA A 187 -1.40 13.17 7.59
CA ALA A 187 -2.74 13.11 7.02
C ALA A 187 -3.07 11.69 6.55
N SER A 188 -4.33 11.30 6.74
CA SER A 188 -4.87 10.02 6.28
C SER A 188 -5.66 10.22 5.00
N TYR A 189 -5.36 9.42 3.97
CA TYR A 189 -6.01 9.46 2.67
C TYR A 189 -6.62 8.10 2.34
N PRO A 190 -7.80 8.06 1.72
CA PRO A 190 -8.32 6.82 1.16
C PRO A 190 -7.34 6.19 0.18
N ILE A 191 -7.17 4.88 0.30
CA ILE A 191 -6.39 4.08 -0.63
C ILE A 191 -7.22 2.91 -1.19
N LEU A 192 -7.08 2.68 -2.49
CA LEU A 192 -7.58 1.51 -3.19
C LEU A 192 -6.39 0.73 -3.75
N ILE A 193 -6.24 -0.51 -3.29
CA ILE A 193 -5.23 -1.46 -3.74
C ILE A 193 -5.91 -2.42 -4.72
N VAL A 194 -5.73 -2.18 -6.01
CA VAL A 194 -6.30 -3.01 -7.08
C VAL A 194 -5.40 -4.20 -7.34
N LEU A 195 -5.97 -5.40 -7.22
CA LEU A 195 -5.29 -6.69 -7.34
C LEU A 195 -5.51 -7.32 -8.72
N ASP A 196 -6.57 -6.90 -9.40
CA ASP A 196 -6.97 -7.30 -10.75
C ASP A 196 -7.29 -6.04 -11.56
N SER A 197 -6.46 -5.69 -12.54
CA SER A 197 -6.64 -4.46 -13.33
C SER A 197 -7.85 -4.49 -14.27
N SER A 198 -8.47 -5.66 -14.50
CA SER A 198 -9.67 -5.78 -15.35
C SER A 198 -10.91 -5.13 -14.71
N ILE A 199 -10.85 -4.79 -13.42
CA ILE A 199 -11.94 -4.11 -12.73
C ILE A 199 -11.99 -2.60 -12.98
N LEU A 200 -11.00 -2.04 -13.65
CA LEU A 200 -10.85 -0.61 -13.84
C LEU A 200 -11.36 -0.17 -15.21
N THR A 201 -11.92 1.04 -15.27
CA THR A 201 -12.06 1.75 -16.54
C THR A 201 -10.69 2.04 -17.17
N PRO A 202 -10.61 2.32 -18.48
CA PRO A 202 -9.35 2.77 -19.09
C PRO A 202 -8.75 3.99 -18.36
N PRO A 203 -7.41 4.12 -18.35
CA PRO A 203 -6.75 5.27 -17.73
C PRO A 203 -7.05 6.57 -18.49
N GLU A 204 -7.53 7.59 -17.78
CA GLU A 204 -7.73 8.93 -18.33
C GLU A 204 -6.71 9.89 -17.70
N LEU A 205 -5.92 10.59 -18.52
CA LEU A 205 -4.91 11.54 -18.05
C LEU A 205 -5.59 12.81 -17.50
N VAL A 206 -5.11 13.29 -16.35
CA VAL A 206 -5.62 14.47 -15.63
C VAL A 206 -4.63 15.62 -15.63
#